data_AF-A0AA88GXE7-F1
#
_entry.id   AF-A0AA88GXE7-F1
#
_cell.length_a   1.000
_cell.length_b   1.000
_cell.length_c   1.000
_cell.angle_alpha   90.00
_cell.angle_beta   90.00
_cell.angle_gamma   90.00
#
_symmetry.space_group_name_H-M   'P 1'
#
loop_
_entity.id
_entity.type
_entity.pdbx_description
1 polymer ?
#
loop_
_entity_poly.entity_id
_entity_poly.type
_entity_poly.pdbx_seq_one_letter_code
_entity_poly.pdbx_strand_id
1 'polypeptide(L)'
;MGDVHGDYRVFSQLLHHLNLTTEIGGEIELKNDLLFIQTGDVLDRGPDGLKILKILMKAMDKYHERVDFLLGNHELMNLYGNFYYVHQDEYSSEYKNLLLDDQSPIRKFLLERNIVRLVDGVIYTHAGLVSFFIENDPTLMQNIQNPSMVVKLLNEKAVHLLKHGTRGFHTRSPKSLLGPKGPFWTRDLSDNEDCEALYAILDLLNANHMVVGHTIKDEVTILCHDKKRKKSLICIDTGMSSEYGGLPYAIKIVDGKTLYIYNSKTNETTMIDLETNEMFELLLQSHHTGSHDGTIRMIIMTCVVALLILACLFLATQKSKEAMDMSSQIGSTPSPSMISSPPTIQFKLDNEKKIQGSRKSIRYDFINPQHYENGHLRKTL
;
A
#
# COMPACT_ATOMS: atom_id res chain seq x y z
N MET A 1 -3.28 -3.53 5.29
CA MET A 1 -4.71 -3.26 5.09
C MET A 1 -4.83 -1.84 4.58
N GLY A 2 -5.65 -1.64 3.55
CA GLY A 2 -5.89 -0.33 2.95
C GLY A 2 -6.89 0.52 3.72
N ASP A 3 -7.54 1.41 2.99
CA ASP A 3 -8.39 2.50 3.43
C ASP A 3 -9.74 1.96 3.92
N VAL A 4 -10.08 2.24 5.18
CA VAL A 4 -11.31 1.71 5.83
C VAL A 4 -12.34 2.78 6.13
N HIS A 5 -11.94 4.06 6.12
CA HIS A 5 -12.85 5.21 6.14
C HIS A 5 -14.06 5.05 7.08
N GLY A 6 -13.76 4.86 8.36
CA GLY A 6 -14.75 4.81 9.43
C GLY A 6 -15.73 3.62 9.38
N ASP A 7 -15.48 2.59 8.57
CA ASP A 7 -16.34 1.40 8.52
C ASP A 7 -15.81 0.30 9.47
N TYR A 8 -16.22 0.37 10.73
CA TYR A 8 -15.80 -0.60 11.75
C TYR A 8 -16.30 -2.02 11.44
N ARG A 9 -17.45 -2.15 10.78
CA ARG A 9 -18.00 -3.46 10.43
C ARG A 9 -17.07 -4.16 9.45
N VAL A 10 -16.69 -3.50 8.36
CA VAL A 10 -15.75 -4.07 7.37
C VAL A 10 -14.39 -4.35 8.02
N PHE A 11 -13.85 -3.39 8.77
CA PHE A 11 -12.58 -3.54 9.48
C PHE A 11 -12.57 -4.76 10.41
N SER A 12 -13.57 -4.87 11.28
CA SER A 12 -13.67 -5.96 12.27
C SER A 12 -13.90 -7.32 11.63
N GLN A 13 -14.80 -7.40 10.64
CA GLN A 13 -15.10 -8.64 9.94
C GLN A 13 -13.88 -9.15 9.17
N LEU A 14 -13.18 -8.28 8.43
CA LEU A 14 -12.00 -8.67 7.66
C LEU A 14 -10.89 -9.22 8.58
N LEU A 15 -10.60 -8.53 9.68
CA LEU A 15 -9.62 -9.01 10.65
C LEU A 15 -10.01 -10.33 11.33
N HIS A 16 -11.30 -10.50 11.64
CA HIS A 16 -11.81 -11.73 12.24
C HIS A 16 -11.66 -12.92 11.28
N HIS A 17 -12.04 -12.77 10.01
CA HIS A 17 -11.90 -13.82 8.99
C HIS A 17 -10.43 -14.22 8.77
N LEU A 18 -9.52 -13.25 8.85
CA LEU A 18 -8.07 -13.48 8.76
C LEU A 18 -7.47 -14.00 10.07
N ASN A 19 -8.28 -14.25 11.10
CA ASN A 19 -7.88 -14.70 12.43
C ASN A 19 -6.88 -13.74 13.12
N LEU A 20 -6.90 -12.46 12.77
CA LEU A 20 -5.99 -11.42 13.27
C LEU A 20 -6.54 -10.71 14.51
N THR A 21 -7.75 -11.02 14.94
CA THR A 21 -8.35 -10.45 16.14
C THR A 21 -8.78 -11.52 17.14
N THR A 22 -8.88 -11.09 18.39
CA THR A 22 -9.60 -11.78 19.46
C THR A 22 -10.65 -10.84 20.03
N GLU A 23 -11.60 -11.36 20.79
CA GLU A 23 -12.62 -10.56 21.47
C GLU A 23 -12.37 -10.59 22.97
N ILE A 24 -12.20 -9.41 23.57
CA ILE A 24 -11.97 -9.24 25.01
C ILE A 24 -12.98 -8.19 25.51
N GLY A 25 -13.88 -8.60 26.41
CA GLY A 25 -14.87 -7.70 27.00
C GLY A 25 -15.86 -7.09 26.00
N GLY A 26 -16.12 -7.75 24.86
CA GLY A 26 -17.00 -7.25 23.81
C GLY A 26 -16.35 -6.28 22.81
N GLU A 27 -15.05 -6.02 22.94
CA GLU A 27 -14.26 -5.25 21.96
C GLU A 27 -13.29 -6.19 21.23
N ILE A 28 -13.03 -5.90 19.95
CA ILE A 28 -11.96 -6.59 19.22
C ILE A 28 -10.59 -6.04 19.63
N GLU A 29 -9.63 -6.94 19.78
CA GLU A 29 -8.21 -6.60 19.90
C GLU A 29 -7.42 -7.30 18.80
N LEU A 30 -6.42 -6.61 18.23
CA LEU A 30 -5.48 -7.24 17.31
C LEU A 30 -4.60 -8.27 18.03
N LYS A 31 -4.24 -9.34 17.32
CA LYS A 31 -3.16 -10.27 17.70
C LYS A 31 -1.82 -9.76 17.16
N ASN A 32 -0.71 -10.28 17.68
CA ASN A 32 0.65 -9.89 17.28
C ASN A 32 1.42 -10.97 16.49
N ASP A 33 0.72 -11.98 15.99
CA ASP A 33 1.27 -13.10 15.23
C ASP A 33 2.05 -12.64 13.97
N LEU A 34 1.67 -11.49 13.42
CA LEU A 34 2.22 -10.89 12.20
C LEU A 34 2.52 -9.40 12.42
N LEU A 35 3.35 -8.82 11.55
CA LEU A 35 3.44 -7.36 11.41
C LEU A 35 2.17 -6.86 10.71
N PHE A 36 1.33 -6.09 11.41
CA PHE A 36 0.13 -5.49 10.84
C PHE A 36 0.41 -4.04 10.43
N ILE A 37 0.21 -3.72 9.16
CA ILE A 37 0.35 -2.36 8.63
C ILE A 37 -1.00 -1.89 8.10
N GLN A 38 -1.52 -0.78 8.63
CA GLN A 38 -2.65 -0.04 8.08
C GLN A 38 -2.11 1.23 7.39
N THR A 39 -2.47 1.43 6.11
CA THR A 39 -1.82 2.43 5.23
C THR A 39 -2.51 3.80 5.19
N GLY A 40 -3.19 4.22 6.26
CA GLY A 40 -3.89 5.51 6.37
C GLY A 40 -5.36 5.47 5.97
N ASP A 41 -6.05 6.60 6.15
CA ASP A 41 -7.47 6.78 5.83
C ASP A 41 -8.37 5.84 6.62
N VAL A 42 -8.21 5.92 7.95
CA VAL A 42 -9.08 5.28 8.93
C VAL A 42 -10.24 6.21 9.30
N LEU A 43 -9.99 7.51 9.36
CA LEU A 43 -11.00 8.53 9.64
C LEU A 43 -11.84 8.88 8.40
N ASP A 44 -12.91 9.65 8.66
CA ASP A 44 -13.87 10.19 7.70
C ASP A 44 -14.73 9.15 6.98
N ARG A 45 -15.76 9.66 6.28
CA ARG A 45 -16.82 8.96 5.55
C ARG A 45 -17.75 8.13 6.44
N GLY A 46 -17.24 7.10 7.11
CA GLY A 46 -18.03 6.22 7.97
C GLY A 46 -18.14 6.72 9.42
N PRO A 47 -19.08 6.18 10.21
CA PRO A 47 -19.41 6.67 11.55
C PRO A 47 -18.47 6.19 12.67
N ASP A 48 -17.53 5.28 12.40
CA ASP A 48 -16.72 4.61 13.43
C ASP A 48 -15.21 4.90 13.33
N GLY A 49 -14.81 6.00 12.68
CA GLY A 49 -13.39 6.35 12.50
C GLY A 49 -12.61 6.41 13.81
N LEU A 50 -13.15 7.11 14.82
CA LEU A 50 -12.51 7.18 16.14
C LEU A 50 -12.45 5.84 16.87
N LYS A 51 -13.43 4.96 16.64
CA LYS A 51 -13.47 3.64 17.25
C LYS A 51 -12.35 2.77 16.70
N ILE A 52 -12.18 2.73 15.38
CA ILE A 52 -11.08 2.00 14.72
C ILE A 52 -9.73 2.58 15.15
N LEU A 53 -9.59 3.91 15.16
CA LEU A 53 -8.35 4.56 15.59
C LEU A 53 -7.95 4.17 17.02
N LYS A 54 -8.90 4.13 17.96
CA LYS A 54 -8.63 3.70 19.35
C LYS A 54 -8.18 2.24 19.43
N ILE A 55 -8.71 1.35 18.59
CA ILE A 55 -8.25 -0.04 18.53
C ILE A 55 -6.81 -0.12 18.06
N LEU A 56 -6.46 0.63 17.00
CA LEU A 56 -5.09 0.71 16.50
C LEU A 56 -4.14 1.30 17.54
N MET A 57 -4.55 2.37 18.24
CA MET A 57 -3.78 2.97 19.32
C MET A 57 -3.48 1.96 20.44
N LYS A 58 -4.50 1.26 20.94
CA LYS A 58 -4.35 0.22 21.97
C LYS A 58 -3.40 -0.88 21.49
N ALA A 59 -3.52 -1.32 20.24
CA ALA A 59 -2.67 -2.37 19.68
C ALA A 59 -1.22 -1.92 19.51
N MET A 60 -0.98 -0.67 19.10
CA MET A 60 0.37 -0.10 19.00
C MET A 60 1.02 0.11 20.37
N ASP A 61 0.25 0.49 21.39
CA ASP A 61 0.74 0.58 22.77
C ASP A 61 1.14 -0.80 23.32
N LYS A 62 0.35 -1.83 23.01
CA LYS A 62 0.58 -3.20 23.48
C LYS A 62 1.68 -3.96 22.72
N TYR A 63 1.81 -3.75 21.42
CA TYR A 63 2.69 -4.56 20.56
C TYR A 63 3.78 -3.76 19.82
N HIS A 64 3.85 -2.45 20.04
CA HIS A 64 4.88 -1.56 19.49
C HIS A 64 5.09 -1.75 17.97
N GLU A 65 6.31 -2.09 17.55
CA GLU A 65 6.72 -2.23 16.14
C GLU A 65 6.04 -3.35 15.35
N ARG A 66 5.13 -4.12 15.97
CA ARG A 66 4.35 -5.18 15.30
C ARG A 66 3.03 -4.66 14.74
N VAL A 67 2.65 -3.43 15.07
CA VAL A 67 1.47 -2.76 14.52
C VAL A 67 1.91 -1.38 14.06
N ASP A 68 1.78 -1.09 12.78
CA ASP A 68 2.04 0.22 12.21
C ASP A 68 0.75 0.81 11.64
N PHE A 69 0.39 1.99 12.12
CA PHE A 69 -0.62 2.84 11.51
C PHE A 69 0.08 4.01 10.82
N LEU A 70 0.04 4.00 9.49
CA LEU A 70 0.55 5.10 8.67
C LEU A 70 -0.50 6.18 8.52
N LEU A 71 -0.03 7.41 8.39
CA LEU A 71 -0.90 8.58 8.26
C LEU A 71 -1.45 8.72 6.83
N GLY A 72 -2.78 8.78 6.68
CA GLY A 72 -3.45 9.07 5.41
C GLY A 72 -3.80 10.54 5.21
N ASN A 73 -4.34 10.90 4.05
CA ASN A 73 -4.74 12.29 3.80
C ASN A 73 -5.97 12.70 4.61
N HIS A 74 -6.85 11.78 4.98
CA HIS A 74 -8.01 12.08 5.82
C HIS A 74 -7.62 12.42 7.25
N GLU A 75 -6.67 11.72 7.84
CA GLU A 75 -6.10 12.12 9.13
C GLU A 75 -5.39 13.48 9.02
N LEU A 76 -4.67 13.73 7.92
CA LEU A 76 -4.03 15.03 7.68
C LEU A 76 -5.05 16.16 7.61
N MET A 77 -6.14 15.98 6.87
CA MET A 77 -7.24 16.95 6.77
C MET A 77 -7.83 17.26 8.15
N ASN A 78 -8.12 16.23 8.93
CA ASN A 78 -8.63 16.35 10.29
C ASN A 78 -7.69 17.11 11.23
N LEU A 79 -6.39 16.80 11.21
CA LEU A 79 -5.36 17.49 12.00
C LEU A 79 -5.25 18.99 11.68
N TYR A 80 -5.61 19.39 10.45
CA TYR A 80 -5.62 20.78 9.98
C TYR A 80 -7.00 21.44 10.05
N GLY A 81 -8.00 20.78 10.64
CA GLY A 81 -9.34 21.33 10.84
C GLY A 81 -10.24 21.30 9.61
N ASN A 82 -9.85 20.55 8.57
CA ASN A 82 -10.74 20.25 7.45
C ASN A 82 -11.57 19.00 7.78
N PHE A 83 -12.78 19.24 8.25
CA PHE A 83 -13.74 18.20 8.65
C PHE A 83 -14.81 17.93 7.59
N TYR A 84 -14.57 18.31 6.34
CA TYR A 84 -15.57 18.25 5.28
C TYR A 84 -16.11 16.83 5.03
N TYR A 85 -15.25 15.81 5.21
CA TYR A 85 -15.60 14.41 4.97
C TYR A 85 -15.98 13.63 6.22
N VAL A 86 -15.96 14.26 7.41
CA VAL A 86 -16.34 13.61 8.67
C VAL A 86 -17.82 13.23 8.60
N HIS A 87 -18.13 11.98 8.94
CA HIS A 87 -19.52 11.51 8.97
C HIS A 87 -20.36 12.33 9.95
N GLN A 88 -21.64 12.55 9.64
CA GLN A 88 -22.53 13.37 10.46
C GLN A 88 -22.63 12.90 11.92
N ASP A 89 -22.55 11.58 12.15
CA ASP A 89 -22.63 11.00 13.51
C ASP A 89 -21.37 11.24 14.34
N GLU A 90 -20.22 11.46 13.69
CA GLU A 90 -18.98 11.85 14.37
C GLU A 90 -18.81 13.38 14.43
N TYR A 91 -19.46 14.13 13.54
CA TYR A 91 -19.32 15.58 13.41
C TYR A 91 -19.87 16.35 14.62
N SER A 92 -19.02 16.54 15.62
CA SER A 92 -19.34 17.18 16.90
C SER A 92 -18.23 18.13 17.34
N SER A 93 -18.52 19.01 18.30
CA SER A 93 -17.50 19.89 18.88
C SER A 93 -16.45 19.06 19.62
N GLU A 94 -16.89 17.99 20.27
CA GLU A 94 -16.09 17.01 20.98
C GLU A 94 -15.11 16.32 20.03
N TYR A 95 -15.58 15.82 18.89
CA TYR A 95 -14.73 15.25 17.84
C TYR A 95 -13.67 16.26 17.39
N LYS A 96 -14.08 17.48 17.00
CA LYS A 96 -13.14 18.50 16.53
C LYS A 96 -12.08 18.83 17.58
N ASN A 97 -12.48 18.90 18.85
CA ASN A 97 -11.54 19.13 19.96
C ASN A 97 -10.52 17.99 20.08
N LEU A 98 -10.92 16.73 19.88
CA LEU A 98 -9.97 15.60 19.86
C LEU A 98 -8.89 15.75 18.79
N LEU A 99 -9.18 16.44 17.67
CA LEU A 99 -8.25 16.60 16.54
C LEU A 99 -7.50 17.93 16.55
N LEU A 100 -8.03 18.97 17.23
CA LEU A 100 -7.46 20.32 17.22
C LEU A 100 -6.75 20.72 18.53
N ASP A 101 -7.13 20.15 19.66
CA ASP A 101 -6.50 20.44 20.95
C ASP A 101 -5.14 19.74 21.07
N ASP A 102 -4.07 20.51 21.21
CA ASP A 102 -2.70 20.00 21.38
C ASP A 102 -2.51 19.14 22.64
N GLN A 103 -3.45 19.18 23.60
CA GLN A 103 -3.46 18.27 24.75
C GLN A 103 -4.16 16.93 24.49
N SER A 104 -4.95 16.81 23.43
CA SER A 104 -5.66 15.58 23.07
C SER A 104 -4.69 14.42 22.83
N PRO A 105 -4.88 13.27 23.50
CA PRO A 105 -4.11 12.06 23.24
C PRO A 105 -4.24 11.57 21.79
N ILE A 106 -5.42 11.76 21.17
CA ILE A 106 -5.67 11.40 19.77
C ILE A 106 -4.80 12.24 18.84
N ARG A 107 -4.81 13.57 19.04
CA ARG A 107 -3.99 14.48 18.23
C ARG A 107 -2.50 14.21 18.40
N LYS A 108 -2.02 14.05 19.65
CA LYS A 108 -0.61 13.72 19.94
C LYS A 108 -0.19 12.43 19.24
N PHE A 109 -1.03 11.39 19.34
CA PHE A 109 -0.80 10.11 18.65
C PHE A 109 -0.67 10.29 17.14
N LEU A 110 -1.63 10.98 16.51
CA LEU A 110 -1.63 11.21 15.06
C LEU A 110 -0.41 12.03 14.59
N LEU A 111 -0.02 13.09 15.32
CA LEU A 111 1.13 13.93 14.99
C LEU A 111 2.48 13.21 15.05
N GLU A 112 2.53 12.00 15.61
CA GLU A 112 3.74 11.20 15.79
C GLU A 112 3.76 9.95 14.91
N ARG A 113 2.81 9.80 13.98
CA ARG A 113 2.76 8.63 13.10
C ARG A 113 3.80 8.74 11.98
N ASN A 114 4.30 7.56 11.60
CA ASN A 114 5.10 7.39 10.40
C ASN A 114 4.23 7.61 9.16
N ILE A 115 4.85 8.10 8.09
CA ILE A 115 4.23 8.23 6.77
C ILE A 115 4.73 7.15 5.80
N VAL A 116 5.90 6.58 6.07
CA VAL A 116 6.53 5.51 5.27
C VAL A 116 7.05 4.42 6.19
N ARG A 117 6.84 3.15 5.82
CA ARG A 117 7.49 1.98 6.43
C ARG A 117 8.27 1.23 5.36
N LEU A 118 9.48 0.79 5.69
CA LEU A 118 10.30 -0.08 4.83
C LEU A 118 10.61 -1.35 5.61
N VAL A 119 10.18 -2.50 5.09
CA VAL A 119 10.42 -3.82 5.67
C VAL A 119 10.53 -4.84 4.55
N ASP A 120 11.51 -5.74 4.63
CA ASP A 120 11.75 -6.81 3.66
C ASP A 120 11.80 -6.34 2.19
N GLY A 121 12.39 -5.17 1.93
CA GLY A 121 12.47 -4.59 0.59
C GLY A 121 11.14 -4.08 0.04
N VAL A 122 10.12 -3.90 0.89
CA VAL A 122 8.82 -3.35 0.52
C VAL A 122 8.58 -2.01 1.23
N ILE A 123 8.25 -0.99 0.44
CA ILE A 123 7.85 0.32 0.93
C ILE A 123 6.33 0.33 1.12
N TYR A 124 5.86 0.76 2.27
CA TYR A 124 4.45 1.00 2.56
C TYR A 124 4.26 2.49 2.81
N THR A 125 3.29 3.10 2.13
CA THR A 125 2.93 4.51 2.27
C THR A 125 1.47 4.68 1.85
N HIS A 126 0.84 5.79 2.22
CA HIS A 126 -0.57 5.98 1.91
C HIS A 126 -0.85 6.13 0.41
N ALA A 127 -0.32 7.15 -0.26
CA ALA A 127 -0.64 7.42 -1.68
C ALA A 127 0.51 7.10 -2.66
N GLY A 128 1.77 7.26 -2.22
CA GLY A 128 2.96 6.93 -2.99
C GLY A 128 4.15 7.80 -2.62
N LEU A 129 5.37 7.28 -2.69
CA LEU A 129 6.60 8.04 -2.44
C LEU A 129 7.36 8.20 -3.75
N VAL A 130 7.92 9.38 -4.03
CA VAL A 130 8.76 9.62 -5.22
C VAL A 130 10.12 10.16 -4.81
N SER A 131 11.15 9.89 -5.63
CA SER A 131 12.57 10.18 -5.32
C SER A 131 12.82 11.64 -4.98
N PHE A 132 12.04 12.56 -5.57
CA PHE A 132 12.13 14.00 -5.36
C PHE A 132 12.29 14.40 -3.88
N PHE A 133 11.54 13.78 -2.97
CA PHE A 133 11.54 14.15 -1.55
C PHE A 133 12.80 13.73 -0.79
N ILE A 134 13.55 12.78 -1.33
CA ILE A 134 14.82 12.31 -0.78
C ILE A 134 15.97 13.02 -1.50
N GLU A 135 15.97 13.04 -2.82
CA GLU A 135 17.04 13.62 -3.66
C GLU A 135 17.27 15.11 -3.40
N ASN A 136 16.21 15.85 -3.05
CA ASN A 136 16.29 17.28 -2.76
C ASN A 136 16.53 17.58 -1.26
N ASP A 137 16.84 16.58 -0.44
CA ASP A 137 17.22 16.76 0.96
C ASP A 137 18.66 16.27 1.18
N PRO A 138 19.63 17.18 1.42
CA PRO A 138 21.03 16.81 1.64
C PRO A 138 21.23 15.86 2.83
N THR A 139 20.43 15.98 3.89
CA THR A 139 20.54 15.13 5.09
C THR A 139 20.11 13.70 4.76
N LEU A 140 19.04 13.54 4.00
CA LEU A 140 18.59 12.22 3.56
C LEU A 140 19.59 11.61 2.57
N MET A 141 20.07 12.38 1.60
CA MET A 141 21.04 11.90 0.60
C MET A 141 22.39 11.50 1.20
N GLN A 142 22.85 12.17 2.27
CA GLN A 142 24.06 11.75 2.97
C GLN A 142 23.93 10.33 3.58
N ASN A 143 22.71 9.91 3.88
CA ASN A 143 22.42 8.61 4.50
C ASN A 143 21.94 7.57 3.49
N ILE A 144 22.04 7.82 2.18
CA ILE A 144 21.41 6.98 1.13
C ILE A 144 21.91 5.53 1.11
N GLN A 145 23.12 5.28 1.61
CA GLN A 145 23.68 3.93 1.76
C GLN A 145 22.98 3.09 2.85
N ASN A 146 22.11 3.70 3.66
CA ASN A 146 21.30 3.05 4.68
C ASN A 146 19.81 3.43 4.52
N PRO A 147 19.06 2.71 3.67
CA PRO A 147 17.66 3.02 3.39
C PRO A 147 16.76 3.07 4.63
N SER A 148 16.99 2.21 5.62
CA SER A 148 16.24 2.24 6.88
C SER A 148 16.46 3.55 7.65
N MET A 149 17.69 4.09 7.65
CA MET A 149 17.98 5.40 8.24
C MET A 149 17.32 6.53 7.43
N VAL A 150 17.33 6.46 6.10
CA VAL A 150 16.65 7.46 5.25
C VAL A 150 15.16 7.50 5.57
N VAL A 151 14.49 6.35 5.63
CA VAL A 151 13.07 6.26 5.97
C VAL A 151 12.79 6.78 7.39
N LYS A 152 13.65 6.47 8.35
CA LYS A 152 13.55 7.02 9.71
C LYS A 152 13.61 8.55 9.71
N LEU A 153 14.62 9.14 9.08
CA LEU A 153 14.79 10.60 9.02
C LEU A 153 13.66 11.28 8.22
N LEU A 154 13.16 10.62 7.17
CA LEU A 154 12.01 11.08 6.40
C LEU A 154 10.74 11.17 7.27
N ASN A 155 10.50 10.16 8.10
CA ASN A 155 9.39 10.16 9.07
C ASN A 155 9.59 11.23 10.15
N GLU A 156 10.79 11.39 10.71
CA GLU A 156 11.09 12.44 11.69
C GLU A 156 10.84 13.85 11.11
N LYS A 157 11.22 14.05 9.85
CA LYS A 157 10.94 15.30 9.12
C LYS A 157 9.44 15.51 8.90
N ALA A 158 8.70 14.46 8.55
CA ALA A 158 7.24 14.53 8.41
C ALA A 158 6.58 14.91 9.75
N VAL A 159 6.97 14.26 10.85
CA VAL A 159 6.51 14.58 12.21
C VAL A 159 6.84 16.03 12.58
N HIS A 160 8.04 16.51 12.27
CA HIS A 160 8.41 17.91 12.49
C HIS A 160 7.50 18.87 11.72
N LEU A 161 7.22 18.59 10.44
CA LEU A 161 6.30 19.39 9.63
C LEU A 161 4.86 19.34 10.15
N LEU A 162 4.40 18.20 10.65
CA LEU A 162 3.06 18.06 11.23
C LEU A 162 2.91 18.90 12.51
N LYS A 163 3.93 18.88 13.39
CA LYS A 163 3.91 19.58 14.68
C LYS A 163 4.16 21.09 14.56
N HIS A 164 5.05 21.50 13.65
CA HIS A 164 5.55 22.88 13.59
C HIS A 164 5.30 23.60 12.27
N GLY A 165 4.86 22.89 11.23
CA GLY A 165 4.58 23.48 9.93
C GLY A 165 3.40 24.46 10.00
N THR A 166 3.50 25.56 9.27
CA THR A 166 2.43 26.56 9.18
C THR A 166 1.19 25.92 8.55
N ARG A 167 0.08 25.88 9.30
CA ARG A 167 -1.22 25.33 8.86
C ARG A 167 -1.56 25.90 7.46
N GLY A 168 -1.70 25.03 6.47
CA GLY A 168 -2.14 25.38 5.11
C GLY A 168 -1.06 25.82 4.10
N PHE A 169 0.14 26.24 4.51
CA PHE A 169 1.21 26.60 3.55
C PHE A 169 1.89 25.36 2.97
N HIS A 170 2.30 24.44 3.86
CA HIS A 170 2.97 23.20 3.49
C HIS A 170 2.08 22.23 2.72
N THR A 171 0.76 22.31 2.90
CA THR A 171 -0.19 21.42 2.21
C THR A 171 -0.48 21.87 0.76
N ARG A 172 -0.09 23.09 0.38
CA ARG A 172 -0.27 23.62 -0.98
C ARG A 172 0.97 23.52 -1.85
N SER A 173 2.15 23.43 -1.25
CA SER A 173 3.40 23.38 -1.99
C SER A 173 3.65 21.98 -2.55
N PRO A 174 3.83 21.79 -3.87
CA PRO A 174 4.16 20.49 -4.44
C PRO A 174 5.53 19.97 -4.00
N LYS A 175 6.39 20.83 -3.41
CA LYS A 175 7.71 20.45 -2.90
C LYS A 175 7.69 19.97 -1.44
N SER A 176 6.53 20.02 -0.79
CA SER A 176 6.36 19.65 0.61
C SER A 176 5.87 18.20 0.73
N LEU A 177 6.34 17.47 1.75
CA LEU A 177 5.84 16.14 2.07
C LEU A 177 4.33 16.11 2.34
N LEU A 178 3.79 17.20 2.89
CA LEU A 178 2.35 17.33 3.19
C LEU A 178 1.55 17.85 1.98
N GLY A 179 2.22 18.14 0.87
CA GLY A 179 1.65 18.77 -0.31
C GLY A 179 1.07 17.79 -1.33
N PRO A 180 0.52 18.29 -2.45
CA PRO A 180 -0.25 17.49 -3.41
C PRO A 180 0.57 16.43 -4.17
N LYS A 181 1.88 16.57 -4.22
CA LYS A 181 2.79 15.56 -4.80
C LYS A 181 3.41 14.67 -3.73
N GLY A 182 3.13 14.93 -2.46
CA GLY A 182 3.68 14.21 -1.32
C GLY A 182 2.98 12.89 -1.03
N PRO A 183 3.48 12.14 -0.03
CA PRO A 183 3.07 10.76 0.21
C PRO A 183 1.62 10.53 0.66
N PHE A 184 0.92 11.61 0.96
CA PHE A 184 -0.48 11.60 1.36
C PHE A 184 -1.43 11.74 0.15
N TRP A 185 -0.99 12.32 -0.97
CA TRP A 185 -1.92 12.82 -2.00
C TRP A 185 -1.61 12.39 -3.42
N THR A 186 -0.36 11.99 -3.70
CA THR A 186 0.04 11.74 -5.07
C THR A 186 -0.74 10.57 -5.68
N ARG A 187 -1.15 10.73 -6.93
CA ARG A 187 -1.75 9.68 -7.76
C ARG A 187 -0.91 9.40 -9.01
N ASP A 188 0.29 9.99 -9.07
CA ASP A 188 1.17 9.86 -10.24
C ASP A 188 1.55 8.38 -10.47
N LEU A 189 1.73 7.60 -9.39
CA LEU A 189 2.08 6.19 -9.50
C LEU A 189 0.86 5.30 -9.76
N SER A 190 -0.29 5.59 -9.13
CA SER A 190 -1.46 4.71 -9.14
C SER A 190 -2.45 4.99 -10.28
N ASP A 191 -2.63 6.25 -10.70
CA ASP A 191 -3.55 6.63 -11.78
C ASP A 191 -2.81 6.89 -13.10
N ASN A 192 -1.65 7.57 -13.04
CA ASN A 192 -0.86 7.86 -14.26
C ASN A 192 0.14 6.75 -14.61
N GLU A 193 0.29 5.75 -13.74
CA GLU A 193 1.22 4.62 -13.91
C GLU A 193 2.64 5.08 -14.26
N ASP A 194 3.16 6.11 -13.56
CA ASP A 194 4.52 6.62 -13.76
C ASP A 194 5.56 5.62 -13.20
N CYS A 195 5.82 4.58 -13.99
CA CYS A 195 6.69 3.48 -13.60
C CYS A 195 8.16 3.90 -13.47
N GLU A 196 8.63 4.90 -14.21
CA GLU A 196 10.01 5.38 -14.07
C GLU A 196 10.19 6.12 -12.75
N ALA A 197 9.22 6.95 -12.34
CA ALA A 197 9.24 7.58 -11.02
C ALA A 197 9.21 6.53 -9.88
N LEU A 198 8.39 5.47 -10.04
CA LEU A 198 8.37 4.33 -9.12
C LEU A 198 9.73 3.61 -9.06
N TYR A 199 10.33 3.29 -10.21
CA TYR A 199 11.60 2.56 -10.23
C TYR A 199 12.72 3.37 -9.59
N ALA A 200 12.76 4.67 -9.84
CA ALA A 200 13.75 5.58 -9.25
C ALA A 200 13.73 5.57 -7.72
N ILE A 201 12.56 5.70 -7.09
CA ILE A 201 12.45 5.64 -5.63
C ILE A 201 12.78 4.25 -5.07
N LEU A 202 12.38 3.18 -5.77
CA LEU A 202 12.68 1.82 -5.37
C LEU A 202 14.19 1.53 -5.44
N ASP A 203 14.89 2.00 -6.48
CA ASP A 203 16.35 1.91 -6.56
C ASP A 203 17.01 2.71 -5.43
N LEU A 204 16.53 3.93 -5.21
CA LEU A 204 17.09 4.84 -4.21
C LEU A 204 17.02 4.28 -2.78
N LEU A 205 15.99 3.50 -2.47
CA LEU A 205 15.79 2.88 -1.17
C LEU A 205 16.12 1.38 -1.13
N ASN A 206 16.76 0.86 -2.19
CA ASN A 206 17.09 -0.56 -2.32
C ASN A 206 15.89 -1.48 -2.00
N ALA A 207 14.73 -1.14 -2.59
CA ALA A 207 13.46 -1.81 -2.44
C ALA A 207 12.99 -2.40 -3.77
N ASN A 208 12.09 -3.37 -3.68
CA ASN A 208 11.51 -4.08 -4.80
C ASN A 208 10.07 -3.65 -5.04
N HIS A 209 9.28 -3.49 -3.98
CA HIS A 209 7.85 -3.24 -4.13
C HIS A 209 7.41 -2.02 -3.34
N MET A 210 6.36 -1.35 -3.82
CA MET A 210 5.66 -0.33 -3.06
C MET A 210 4.19 -0.71 -2.90
N VAL A 211 3.66 -0.65 -1.68
CA VAL A 211 2.27 -0.88 -1.34
C VAL A 211 1.61 0.46 -1.00
N VAL A 212 0.49 0.76 -1.67
CA VAL A 212 -0.24 2.03 -1.52
C VAL A 212 -1.75 1.81 -1.40
N GLY A 213 -2.41 2.70 -0.66
CA GLY A 213 -3.86 2.88 -0.60
C GLY A 213 -4.31 4.06 -1.48
N HIS A 214 -5.19 4.93 -0.95
CA HIS A 214 -5.62 6.24 -1.46
C HIS A 214 -6.42 6.27 -2.79
N THR A 215 -6.04 5.39 -3.72
CA THR A 215 -6.58 5.33 -5.07
C THR A 215 -7.34 4.04 -5.26
N ILE A 216 -8.66 4.14 -5.13
CA ILE A 216 -9.60 3.03 -5.29
C ILE A 216 -9.36 2.28 -6.61
N LYS A 217 -9.16 0.98 -6.49
CA LYS A 217 -9.21 -0.02 -7.56
C LYS A 217 -10.36 -1.00 -7.31
N ASP A 218 -10.85 -1.69 -8.33
CA ASP A 218 -11.94 -2.66 -8.17
C ASP A 218 -11.48 -3.91 -7.37
N GLU A 219 -10.18 -4.21 -7.43
CA GLU A 219 -9.48 -5.27 -6.70
C GLU A 219 -8.04 -4.87 -6.42
N VAL A 220 -7.34 -5.65 -5.58
CA VAL A 220 -5.90 -5.44 -5.37
C VAL A 220 -5.17 -5.54 -6.71
N THR A 221 -4.52 -4.46 -7.12
CA THR A 221 -3.96 -4.31 -8.46
C THR A 221 -2.44 -4.19 -8.39
N ILE A 222 -1.74 -5.00 -9.19
CA ILE A 222 -0.28 -4.89 -9.36
C ILE A 222 0.00 -4.09 -10.64
N LEU A 223 0.61 -2.92 -10.49
CA LEU A 223 1.01 -2.02 -11.58
C LEU A 223 2.53 -2.01 -11.73
N CYS A 224 3.01 -1.50 -12.88
CA CYS A 224 4.44 -1.32 -13.15
C CYS A 224 5.29 -2.57 -12.84
N HIS A 225 4.78 -3.75 -13.18
CA HIS A 225 5.52 -4.98 -12.93
C HIS A 225 6.67 -5.14 -13.94
N ASP A 226 7.91 -5.15 -13.44
CA ASP A 226 9.11 -5.43 -14.22
C ASP A 226 9.80 -6.70 -13.68
N LYS A 227 9.72 -7.79 -14.46
CA LYS A 227 10.32 -9.10 -14.13
C LYS A 227 11.85 -9.06 -14.01
N LYS A 228 12.51 -8.19 -14.79
CA LYS A 228 13.98 -8.09 -14.79
C LYS A 228 14.47 -7.32 -13.58
N ARG A 229 13.79 -6.22 -13.25
CA ARG A 229 14.10 -5.39 -12.08
C ARG A 229 13.54 -5.98 -10.78
N LYS A 230 12.58 -6.90 -10.89
CA LYS A 230 11.78 -7.44 -9.77
C LYS A 230 11.11 -6.30 -9.01
N LYS A 231 10.39 -5.45 -9.75
CA LYS A 231 9.74 -4.26 -9.20
C LYS A 231 8.26 -4.20 -9.51
N SER A 232 7.48 -3.67 -8.59
CA SER A 232 6.06 -3.38 -8.83
C SER A 232 5.47 -2.40 -7.82
N LEU A 233 4.35 -1.81 -8.22
CA LEU A 233 3.43 -1.10 -7.33
C LEU A 233 2.24 -2.00 -7.02
N ILE A 234 1.81 -2.05 -5.77
CA ILE A 234 0.69 -2.86 -5.30
C ILE A 234 -0.34 -1.90 -4.70
N CYS A 235 -1.43 -1.66 -5.42
CA CYS A 235 -2.55 -0.84 -4.98
C CYS A 235 -3.52 -1.71 -4.18
N ILE A 236 -3.76 -1.34 -2.91
CA ILE A 236 -4.58 -2.12 -1.96
C ILE A 236 -5.82 -1.38 -1.45
N ASP A 237 -6.05 -0.15 -1.89
CA ASP A 237 -7.33 0.51 -1.70
C ASP A 237 -8.33 -0.05 -2.71
N THR A 238 -9.27 -0.84 -2.20
CA THR A 238 -10.33 -1.46 -2.99
C THR A 238 -11.69 -0.82 -2.75
N GLY A 239 -11.72 0.37 -2.14
CA GLY A 239 -12.96 1.05 -1.75
C GLY A 239 -13.79 0.21 -0.77
N MET A 240 -13.14 -0.54 0.14
CA MET A 240 -13.80 -1.57 0.95
C MET A 240 -14.86 -1.05 1.92
N SER A 241 -14.81 0.24 2.27
CA SER A 241 -15.83 0.86 3.10
C SER A 241 -17.18 0.88 2.37
N SER A 242 -18.25 0.65 3.12
CA SER A 242 -19.62 0.69 2.62
C SER A 242 -19.98 2.04 1.97
N GLU A 243 -19.25 3.11 2.31
CA GLU A 243 -19.38 4.46 1.72
C GLU A 243 -18.96 4.52 0.24
N TYR A 244 -18.10 3.59 -0.20
CA TYR A 244 -17.66 3.48 -1.59
C TYR A 244 -18.25 2.26 -2.30
N GLY A 245 -18.59 1.20 -1.54
CA GLY A 245 -19.26 0.01 -2.06
C GLY A 245 -18.34 -0.97 -2.79
N GLY A 246 -17.03 -0.82 -2.64
CA GLY A 246 -16.05 -1.80 -3.11
C GLY A 246 -15.98 -3.04 -2.23
N LEU A 247 -15.21 -4.04 -2.66
CA LEU A 247 -15.09 -5.29 -1.93
C LEU A 247 -13.95 -5.21 -0.89
N PRO A 248 -14.13 -5.81 0.30
CA PRO A 248 -13.03 -5.95 1.25
C PRO A 248 -11.93 -6.90 0.77
N TYR A 249 -10.71 -6.37 0.71
CA TYR A 249 -9.50 -7.14 0.48
C TYR A 249 -8.47 -6.89 1.57
N ALA A 250 -7.64 -7.91 1.81
CA ALA A 250 -6.42 -7.76 2.57
C ALA A 250 -5.27 -8.45 1.86
N ILE A 251 -4.06 -7.97 2.12
CA ILE A 251 -2.86 -8.61 1.62
C ILE A 251 -1.96 -9.06 2.76
N LYS A 252 -1.20 -10.13 2.52
CA LYS A 252 -0.08 -10.56 3.33
C LYS A 252 1.13 -10.73 2.42
N ILE A 253 2.27 -10.15 2.81
CA ILE A 253 3.53 -10.33 2.09
C ILE A 253 4.48 -11.15 2.99
N VAL A 254 5.17 -12.12 2.39
CA VAL A 254 6.18 -12.95 3.06
C VAL A 254 7.52 -12.73 2.38
N ASP A 255 8.54 -12.37 3.17
CA ASP A 255 9.93 -12.14 2.77
C ASP A 255 10.12 -11.17 1.59
N GLY A 256 9.17 -10.25 1.40
CA GLY A 256 9.14 -9.32 0.27
C GLY A 256 8.88 -9.96 -1.10
N LYS A 257 8.60 -11.27 -1.16
CA LYS A 257 8.58 -12.06 -2.40
C LYS A 257 7.24 -12.67 -2.73
N THR A 258 6.48 -13.09 -1.72
CA THR A 258 5.20 -13.77 -1.94
C THR A 258 4.06 -12.92 -1.43
N LEU A 259 3.15 -12.55 -2.31
CA LEU A 259 1.93 -11.82 -2.02
C LEU A 259 0.75 -12.78 -1.93
N TYR A 260 0.04 -12.75 -0.82
CA TYR A 260 -1.26 -13.39 -0.65
C TYR A 260 -2.34 -12.31 -0.66
N ILE A 261 -3.33 -12.46 -1.53
CA ILE A 261 -4.48 -11.56 -1.65
C ILE A 261 -5.71 -12.31 -1.18
N TYR A 262 -6.30 -11.86 -0.06
CA TYR A 262 -7.57 -12.37 0.42
C TYR A 262 -8.72 -11.56 -0.17
N ASN A 263 -9.70 -12.24 -0.77
CA ASN A 263 -10.92 -11.67 -1.32
C ASN A 263 -12.13 -12.04 -0.43
N SER A 264 -12.76 -11.07 0.23
CA SER A 264 -13.89 -11.36 1.11
C SER A 264 -15.16 -11.81 0.38
N LYS A 265 -15.26 -11.60 -0.94
CA LYS A 265 -16.42 -12.03 -1.73
C LYS A 265 -16.40 -13.54 -1.96
N THR A 266 -15.24 -14.10 -2.27
CA THR A 266 -15.10 -15.53 -2.58
C THR A 266 -14.58 -16.34 -1.38
N ASN A 267 -14.06 -15.67 -0.35
CA ASN A 267 -13.31 -16.29 0.75
C ASN A 267 -12.08 -17.07 0.27
N GLU A 268 -11.56 -16.72 -0.90
CA GLU A 268 -10.36 -17.32 -1.46
C GLU A 268 -9.13 -16.46 -1.19
N THR A 269 -7.98 -17.11 -1.19
CA THR A 269 -6.69 -16.45 -1.12
C THR A 269 -5.88 -16.80 -2.36
N THR A 270 -5.56 -15.79 -3.16
CA THR A 270 -4.67 -15.94 -4.32
C THR A 270 -3.24 -15.70 -3.89
N MET A 271 -2.33 -16.57 -4.29
CA MET A 271 -0.90 -16.40 -4.06
C MET A 271 -0.23 -15.92 -5.35
N ILE A 272 0.66 -14.93 -5.22
CA ILE A 272 1.42 -14.35 -6.32
C ILE A 272 2.88 -14.30 -5.93
N ASP A 273 3.75 -14.83 -6.80
CA ASP A 273 5.19 -14.58 -6.72
C ASP A 273 5.47 -13.18 -7.31
N LEU A 274 5.95 -12.27 -6.47
CA LEU A 274 6.20 -10.88 -6.85
C LEU A 274 7.45 -10.71 -7.74
N GLU A 275 8.34 -11.70 -7.78
CA GLU A 275 9.52 -11.67 -8.66
C GLU A 275 9.15 -12.11 -10.08
N THR A 276 8.25 -13.10 -10.23
CA THR A 276 7.85 -13.65 -11.56
C THR A 276 6.51 -13.13 -12.08
N ASN A 277 5.68 -12.57 -11.19
CA ASN A 277 4.25 -12.26 -11.37
C ASN A 277 3.42 -13.48 -11.82
N GLU A 278 3.79 -14.66 -11.36
CA GLU A 278 3.01 -15.88 -11.58
C GLU A 278 1.96 -16.02 -10.48
N MET A 279 0.71 -16.22 -10.89
CA MET A 279 -0.43 -16.42 -10.01
C MET A 279 -0.66 -17.90 -9.76
N PHE A 280 -0.91 -18.25 -8.50
CA PHE A 280 -1.28 -19.58 -8.04
C PHE A 280 -2.55 -19.47 -7.19
N GLU A 281 -3.62 -20.11 -7.62
CA GLU A 281 -4.83 -20.22 -6.80
C GLU A 281 -4.62 -21.28 -5.72
N LEU A 282 -4.62 -20.86 -4.46
CA LEU A 282 -4.69 -21.77 -3.33
C LEU A 282 -6.17 -22.14 -3.11
N LEU A 283 -6.61 -23.23 -3.73
CA LEU A 283 -7.89 -23.87 -3.42
C LEU A 283 -7.86 -24.42 -1.99
N LEU A 284 -8.17 -23.58 -1.01
CA LEU A 284 -8.49 -24.01 0.35
C LEU A 284 -9.90 -24.60 0.35
N GLN A 285 -10.03 -25.89 0.01
CA GLN A 285 -11.28 -26.62 0.22
C GLN A 285 -11.55 -26.73 1.73
N SER A 286 -12.58 -26.02 2.19
CA SER A 286 -13.12 -26.19 3.54
C SER A 286 -13.72 -27.59 3.66
N HIS A 287 -13.16 -28.39 4.57
CA HIS A 287 -13.65 -29.73 4.86
C HIS A 287 -14.98 -29.67 5.65
N HIS A 288 -16.07 -30.11 5.02
CA HIS A 288 -17.17 -30.78 5.72
C HIS A 288 -17.37 -32.19 5.13
N THR A 289 -17.51 -33.16 6.02
CA THR A 289 -17.25 -34.60 5.87
C THR A 289 -18.35 -35.40 5.16
N GLY A 290 -17.95 -36.45 4.44
CA GLY A 290 -18.82 -37.58 4.06
C GLY A 290 -18.06 -38.74 3.40
N SER A 291 -17.77 -39.79 4.20
CA SER A 291 -17.38 -41.19 3.92
C SER A 291 -16.64 -41.60 2.61
N HIS A 292 -15.63 -42.46 2.79
CA HIS A 292 -14.89 -43.27 1.80
C HIS A 292 -13.94 -42.59 0.79
N ASP A 293 -14.04 -41.28 0.53
CA ASP A 293 -13.17 -40.58 -0.44
C ASP A 293 -11.82 -40.09 0.16
N GLY A 294 -11.71 -40.05 1.50
CA GLY A 294 -10.53 -39.51 2.20
C GLY A 294 -9.24 -40.32 1.97
N THR A 295 -9.32 -41.64 1.89
CA THR A 295 -8.14 -42.51 1.71
C THR A 295 -7.61 -42.43 0.28
N ILE A 296 -8.49 -42.33 -0.72
CA ILE A 296 -8.10 -42.22 -2.14
C ILE A 296 -7.46 -40.85 -2.39
N ARG A 297 -8.03 -39.76 -1.84
CA ARG A 297 -7.46 -38.41 -1.96
C ARG A 297 -6.13 -38.26 -1.24
N MET A 298 -5.95 -38.88 -0.07
CA MET A 298 -4.67 -38.87 0.63
C MET A 298 -3.59 -39.63 -0.16
N ILE A 299 -3.95 -40.74 -0.83
CA ILE A 299 -3.04 -41.45 -1.74
C ILE A 299 -2.68 -40.57 -2.94
N ILE A 300 -3.65 -39.89 -3.56
CA ILE A 300 -3.39 -38.97 -4.69
C ILE A 300 -2.47 -37.82 -4.26
N MET A 301 -2.73 -37.18 -3.12
CA MET A 301 -1.91 -36.07 -2.64
C MET A 301 -0.48 -36.52 -2.29
N THR A 302 -0.34 -37.71 -1.70
CA THR A 302 0.97 -38.32 -1.43
C THR A 302 1.71 -38.65 -2.73
N CYS A 303 1.01 -39.15 -3.76
CA CYS A 303 1.57 -39.41 -5.07
C CYS A 303 2.00 -38.12 -5.80
N VAL A 304 1.21 -37.04 -5.72
CA VAL A 304 1.55 -35.74 -6.32
C VAL A 304 2.78 -35.13 -5.64
N VAL A 305 2.84 -35.17 -4.30
CA VAL A 305 4.03 -34.71 -3.56
C VAL A 305 5.26 -35.57 -3.89
N ALA A 306 5.10 -36.89 -3.98
CA ALA A 306 6.19 -37.77 -4.40
C ALA A 306 6.67 -37.49 -5.83
N LEU A 307 5.75 -37.22 -6.77
CA LEU A 307 6.07 -36.83 -8.15
C LEU A 307 6.78 -35.48 -8.21
N LEU A 308 6.38 -34.50 -7.40
CA LEU A 308 7.05 -33.21 -7.30
C LEU A 308 8.47 -33.35 -6.71
N ILE A 309 8.64 -34.18 -5.68
CA ILE A 309 9.97 -34.49 -5.12
C ILE A 309 10.85 -35.20 -6.16
N LEU A 310 10.31 -36.17 -6.90
CA LEU A 310 11.00 -36.85 -8.01
C LEU A 310 11.38 -35.88 -9.13
N ALA A 311 10.49 -34.96 -9.50
CA ALA A 311 10.77 -33.92 -10.51
C ALA A 311 11.88 -32.96 -10.03
N CYS A 312 11.84 -32.53 -8.76
CA CYS A 312 12.90 -31.70 -8.17
C CYS A 312 14.25 -32.44 -8.12
N LEU A 313 14.26 -33.72 -7.76
CA LEU A 313 15.47 -34.56 -7.78
C LEU A 313 15.99 -34.78 -9.21
N PHE A 314 15.10 -34.94 -10.19
CA PHE A 314 15.46 -35.07 -11.60
C PHE A 314 16.07 -33.77 -12.15
N LEU A 315 15.48 -32.61 -11.83
CA LEU A 315 16.03 -31.31 -12.20
C LEU A 315 17.37 -31.01 -11.50
N ALA A 316 17.53 -31.43 -10.24
CA ALA A 316 18.79 -31.31 -9.51
C ALA A 316 19.89 -32.19 -10.14
N THR A 317 19.55 -33.41 -10.58
CA THR A 317 20.51 -34.29 -11.28
C THR A 317 20.85 -33.80 -12.68
N GLN A 318 19.92 -33.19 -13.42
CA GLN A 318 20.22 -32.51 -14.70
C GLN A 318 21.15 -31.32 -14.52
N LYS A 319 20.90 -30.44 -13.52
CA LYS A 319 21.82 -29.34 -13.18
C LYS A 319 23.21 -29.81 -12.79
N SER A 320 23.32 -30.96 -12.11
CA SER A 320 24.63 -31.54 -11.75
C SER A 320 25.38 -32.09 -12.97
N LYS A 321 24.67 -32.60 -13.99
CA LYS A 321 25.26 -33.06 -15.26
C LYS A 321 25.71 -31.89 -16.14
N GLU A 322 24.90 -30.82 -16.24
CA GLU A 322 25.27 -29.60 -16.98
C GLU A 322 26.47 -28.88 -16.36
N ALA A 323 26.58 -28.86 -15.02
CA ALA A 323 27.73 -28.30 -14.33
C ALA A 323 29.01 -29.15 -14.50
N MET A 324 28.89 -30.46 -14.76
CA MET A 324 30.03 -31.34 -15.06
C MET A 324 30.53 -31.16 -16.50
N ASP A 325 29.62 -30.99 -17.47
CA ASP A 325 29.98 -30.78 -18.89
C ASP A 325 30.58 -29.39 -19.16
N MET A 326 30.17 -28.34 -18.43
CA MET A 326 30.68 -26.97 -18.60
C MET A 326 32.12 -26.75 -18.09
N SER A 327 32.72 -27.72 -17.38
CA SER A 327 34.12 -27.61 -16.91
C SER A 327 35.18 -28.00 -17.97
N SER A 328 34.75 -28.41 -19.18
CA SER A 328 35.64 -29.00 -20.20
C SER A 328 35.96 -28.13 -21.41
N GLN A 329 35.50 -26.87 -21.49
CA GLN A 329 35.82 -25.99 -22.62
C GLN A 329 36.26 -24.59 -22.17
N ILE A 330 37.57 -24.46 -21.90
CA ILE A 330 38.28 -23.18 -21.95
C ILE A 330 38.95 -23.10 -23.33
N GLY A 331 38.63 -22.07 -24.12
CA GLY A 331 39.30 -21.81 -25.39
C GLY A 331 38.87 -20.52 -26.10
N SER A 332 39.70 -19.48 -25.92
CA SER A 332 39.98 -18.36 -26.84
C SER A 332 38.87 -17.38 -27.29
N THR A 333 39.04 -16.12 -26.88
CA THR A 333 38.53 -14.88 -27.51
C THR A 333 39.12 -14.63 -28.90
N PRO A 334 38.43 -13.86 -29.78
CA PRO A 334 38.87 -12.46 -29.99
C PRO A 334 37.77 -11.40 -30.27
N SER A 335 38.11 -10.17 -29.85
CA SER A 335 37.78 -8.76 -30.23
C SER A 335 36.42 -8.32 -30.85
N PRO A 336 35.90 -7.12 -30.47
CA PRO A 336 34.62 -6.59 -30.94
C PRO A 336 34.77 -5.63 -32.16
N SER A 337 33.87 -5.76 -33.14
CA SER A 337 33.69 -4.81 -34.24
C SER A 337 32.40 -4.00 -34.08
N MET A 338 32.52 -2.68 -34.27
CA MET A 338 31.44 -1.69 -34.32
C MET A 338 30.40 -2.00 -35.39
N ILE A 339 29.10 -1.90 -35.07
CA ILE A 339 28.04 -1.56 -36.04
C ILE A 339 27.00 -0.63 -35.39
N SER A 340 26.58 0.33 -36.21
CA SER A 340 25.78 1.54 -36.05
C SER A 340 24.33 1.40 -35.57
N SER A 341 23.85 2.47 -34.93
CA SER A 341 22.46 2.75 -34.56
C SER A 341 21.49 2.84 -35.76
N PRO A 342 20.24 2.36 -35.63
CA PRO A 342 19.13 2.72 -36.52
C PRO A 342 18.21 3.82 -35.93
N PRO A 343 17.36 4.46 -36.76
CA PRO A 343 16.93 5.84 -36.59
C PRO A 343 15.70 6.06 -35.69
N THR A 344 15.64 7.28 -35.16
CA THR A 344 14.51 7.91 -34.47
C THR A 344 13.28 8.01 -35.38
N ILE A 345 12.15 7.46 -34.94
CA ILE A 345 10.83 7.68 -35.56
C ILE A 345 10.06 8.67 -34.69
N GLN A 346 9.76 9.85 -35.25
CA GLN A 346 8.82 10.82 -34.67
C GLN A 346 7.40 10.41 -35.05
N PHE A 347 6.50 10.31 -34.06
CA PHE A 347 5.07 10.23 -34.30
C PHE A 347 4.41 11.57 -34.01
N LYS A 348 3.78 12.12 -35.05
CA LYS A 348 2.86 13.25 -35.03
C LYS A 348 1.50 12.72 -34.59
N LEU A 349 0.96 13.23 -33.50
CA LEU A 349 -0.41 12.95 -33.07
C LEU A 349 -1.33 14.01 -33.67
N ASP A 350 -2.09 13.64 -34.70
CA ASP A 350 -3.26 14.38 -35.14
C ASP A 350 -4.51 13.83 -34.43
N ASN A 351 -5.37 14.77 -34.04
CA ASN A 351 -6.65 14.57 -33.37
C ASN A 351 -7.60 13.66 -34.16
N GLU A 352 -8.40 12.84 -33.48
CA GLU A 352 -9.87 13.03 -33.38
C GLU A 352 -10.61 11.94 -32.56
N LYS A 353 -11.55 12.44 -31.74
CA LYS A 353 -12.89 11.91 -31.40
C LYS A 353 -13.07 10.76 -30.39
N LYS A 354 -13.39 11.21 -29.16
CA LYS A 354 -14.58 10.91 -28.33
C LYS A 354 -15.23 9.52 -28.46
N ILE A 355 -15.19 8.77 -27.36
CA ILE A 355 -16.32 7.94 -26.92
C ILE A 355 -16.67 8.35 -25.48
N GLN A 356 -17.96 8.60 -25.31
CA GLN A 356 -18.61 9.22 -24.17
C GLN A 356 -19.11 8.11 -23.23
N GLY A 357 -18.51 8.01 -22.04
CA GLY A 357 -18.99 7.19 -20.93
C GLY A 357 -18.86 8.01 -19.65
N SER A 358 -20.00 8.30 -19.01
CA SER A 358 -20.10 9.21 -17.88
C SER A 358 -19.40 8.66 -16.62
N ARG A 359 -18.10 8.96 -16.46
CA ARG A 359 -17.50 9.09 -15.13
C ARG A 359 -17.66 10.54 -14.71
N LYS A 360 -18.46 10.80 -13.67
CA LYS A 360 -18.41 12.09 -12.97
C LYS A 360 -16.99 12.22 -12.41
N SER A 361 -16.11 12.91 -13.12
CA SER A 361 -14.86 13.38 -12.55
C SER A 361 -15.23 14.39 -11.46
N ILE A 362 -15.06 14.02 -10.21
CA ILE A 362 -15.04 14.99 -9.12
C ILE A 362 -13.78 15.82 -9.37
N ARG A 363 -13.95 17.05 -9.87
CA ARG A 363 -12.88 18.05 -9.83
C ARG A 363 -12.64 18.37 -8.37
N TYR A 364 -11.48 17.99 -7.86
CA TYR A 364 -10.98 18.49 -6.59
C TYR A 364 -10.52 19.93 -6.83
N ASP A 365 -11.40 20.89 -6.58
CA ASP A 365 -11.03 22.29 -6.62
C ASP A 365 -10.03 22.57 -5.50
N PHE A 366 -8.82 22.92 -5.89
CA PHE A 366 -7.78 23.41 -5.00
C PHE A 366 -8.25 24.70 -4.32
N ILE A 367 -8.60 24.57 -3.04
CA ILE A 367 -8.75 25.55 -1.95
C ILE A 367 -8.54 27.03 -2.36
N ASN A 368 -9.64 27.79 -2.44
CA ASN A 368 -9.64 29.24 -2.24
C ASN A 368 -10.33 29.59 -0.90
N PRO A 369 -9.60 30.08 0.13
CA PRO A 369 -10.19 30.46 1.42
C PRO A 369 -11.09 31.71 1.37
N GLN A 370 -11.09 32.48 0.28
CA GLN A 370 -11.86 33.73 0.18
C GLN A 370 -13.37 33.55 -0.10
N HIS A 371 -13.91 32.33 0.01
CA HIS A 371 -15.32 32.04 -0.26
C HIS A 371 -16.15 31.61 0.95
N TYR A 372 -15.65 31.84 2.17
CA TYR A 372 -16.37 31.57 3.41
C TYR A 372 -16.55 32.85 4.25
N GLU A 373 -17.79 33.31 4.33
CA GLU A 373 -18.26 34.24 5.37
C GLU A 373 -19.43 33.55 6.08
N ASN A 374 -19.39 33.47 7.42
CA ASN A 374 -20.45 32.91 8.27
C ASN A 374 -20.93 31.49 7.90
N GLY A 375 -20.03 30.62 7.46
CA GLY A 375 -20.31 29.19 7.33
C GLY A 375 -21.20 28.77 6.16
N HIS A 376 -21.45 29.64 5.16
CA HIS A 376 -22.17 29.28 3.93
C HIS A 376 -21.36 29.62 2.66
N LEU A 377 -21.40 28.73 1.66
CA LEU A 377 -20.71 28.89 0.37
C LEU A 377 -21.47 29.87 -0.54
N ARG A 378 -20.77 30.82 -1.17
CA ARG A 378 -21.32 31.58 -2.31
C ARG A 378 -21.57 30.62 -3.47
N LYS A 379 -22.83 30.45 -3.88
CA LYS A 379 -23.18 29.80 -5.16
C LYS A 379 -22.67 30.67 -6.31
N THR A 380 -21.78 30.14 -7.14
CA THR A 380 -21.61 30.59 -8.52
C THR A 380 -21.38 29.41 -9.45
N LEU A 381 -21.99 29.55 -10.63
CA LEU A 381 -22.28 28.60 -11.73
C LEU A 381 -21.11 27.76 -12.23
#